data_AF-E1ZX96-F1
#
_entry.id   AF-E1ZX96-F1
#
_cell.length_a   1.000
_cell.length_b   1.000
_cell.length_c   1.000
_cell.angle_alpha   90.00
_cell.angle_beta   90.00
_cell.angle_gamma   90.00
#
_symmetry.space_group_name_H-M   'P 1'
#
loop_
_entity.id
_entity.type
_entity.pdbx_description
1 polymer ?
#
loop_
_entity_poly.entity_id
_entity_poly.type
_entity_poly.pdbx_seq_one_letter_code
_entity_poly.pdbx_strand_id
1 'polypeptide(L)'
;MDKVFKSIYASRPALYKTLTNEQVSNKLSIKRCVPTVNRMLATQEYFTTFSAGSRHWYGDSETISILSSKHSPSSQQRRNMFIQTQDTPNPNSLKFIPGVPVLGEGCTKDFPSAKDAYCSSLAKMLFRIEGVKAIFFGPDFITVTKLDEDVEWKLLKPEIFATIMDFFASGLPIMNETSQPATDTQINADDDEIVQMIKELLETRIRPTVQEDGGDIGFEEGIVKLKMQGSCTNCPSSAVTLRNGVQNMMRFYIPEVLGVVQVEDETDKIAEKEFKKFEQKIEEKNRDI
;
A
#
# COMPACT_ATOMS: atom_id res chain seq x y z
N MET A 1 23.19 22.53 19.46
CA MET A 1 23.74 21.19 19.15
C MET A 1 24.45 20.47 20.30
N ASP A 2 24.49 20.94 21.57
CA ASP A 2 25.20 20.16 22.63
C ASP A 2 24.55 20.12 24.03
N LYS A 3 23.33 20.66 24.22
CA LYS A 3 22.75 20.81 25.57
C LYS A 3 21.53 19.96 25.90
N VAL A 4 20.95 19.24 24.94
CA VAL A 4 19.78 18.36 25.19
C VAL A 4 20.20 16.91 25.45
N PHE A 5 21.38 16.49 24.99
CA PHE A 5 21.86 15.10 25.10
C PHE A 5 22.30 14.65 26.51
N LYS A 6 22.48 15.55 27.47
CA LYS A 6 23.11 15.23 28.78
C LYS A 6 22.15 14.93 29.93
N SER A 7 20.83 15.03 29.76
CA SER A 7 19.90 14.92 30.90
C SER A 7 19.37 13.52 31.21
N ILE A 8 19.56 12.53 30.33
CA ILE A 8 18.92 11.20 30.48
C ILE A 8 19.89 10.12 30.98
N TYR A 9 21.21 10.37 30.99
CA TYR A 9 22.22 9.36 31.35
C TYR A 9 22.61 9.30 32.84
N ALA A 10 21.96 10.06 33.73
CA ALA A 10 22.30 10.07 35.14
C ALA A 10 21.24 9.34 35.99
N SER A 11 21.11 8.02 35.83
CA SER A 11 20.77 7.06 36.91
C SER A 11 20.32 5.72 36.35
N ARG A 12 21.21 4.73 36.30
CA ARG A 12 21.03 3.43 36.98
C ARG A 12 22.20 2.46 36.71
N PRO A 13 22.56 1.60 37.68
CA PRO A 13 23.79 0.83 37.66
C PRO A 13 23.67 -0.50 36.90
N ALA A 14 24.84 -0.97 36.47
CA ALA A 14 25.08 -2.24 35.79
C ALA A 14 24.61 -3.47 36.57
N LEU A 15 23.94 -4.40 35.87
CA LEU A 15 23.90 -5.81 36.25
C LEU A 15 24.02 -6.67 34.99
N TYR A 16 25.24 -7.08 34.71
CA TYR A 16 25.55 -8.19 33.82
C TYR A 16 25.19 -9.50 34.56
N LYS A 17 24.44 -10.38 33.91
CA LYS A 17 24.42 -11.81 34.23
C LYS A 17 24.59 -12.60 32.94
N THR A 18 25.78 -13.16 32.81
CA THR A 18 26.12 -14.28 31.95
C THR A 18 25.23 -15.48 32.28
N LEU A 19 24.52 -16.02 31.30
CA LEU A 19 24.05 -17.41 31.33
C LEU A 19 24.36 -18.08 30.00
N THR A 20 24.98 -19.24 30.16
CA THR A 20 25.59 -20.13 29.18
C THR A 20 24.56 -20.96 28.42
N ASN A 21 24.97 -21.37 27.21
CA ASN A 21 24.44 -22.44 26.35
C ASN A 21 23.54 -23.48 27.04
N GLU A 22 22.38 -23.76 26.44
CA GLU A 22 21.96 -25.15 26.26
C GLU A 22 21.06 -25.36 25.03
N GLN A 23 21.28 -26.52 24.45
CA GLN A 23 20.86 -27.07 23.17
C GLN A 23 19.34 -27.08 22.95
N VAL A 24 18.88 -26.71 21.75
CA VAL A 24 17.74 -27.38 21.11
C VAL A 24 18.00 -27.54 19.61
N SER A 25 18.46 -28.72 19.25
CA SER A 25 18.39 -29.23 17.88
C SER A 25 16.99 -29.77 17.61
N ASN A 26 16.23 -29.13 16.71
CA ASN A 26 15.06 -29.75 16.10
C ASN A 26 15.17 -29.68 14.58
N LYS A 27 15.67 -30.78 14.00
CA LYS A 27 15.61 -31.08 12.58
C LYS A 27 14.17 -31.42 12.21
N LEU A 28 13.51 -30.55 11.45
CA LEU A 28 12.37 -30.94 10.61
C LEU A 28 12.81 -30.93 9.15
N SER A 29 13.01 -32.12 8.61
CA SER A 29 13.31 -32.38 7.21
C SER A 29 12.00 -32.42 6.43
N ILE A 30 11.67 -31.36 5.71
CA ILE A 30 10.53 -31.31 4.80
C ILE A 30 11.03 -31.71 3.40
N LYS A 31 10.68 -32.93 2.99
CA LYS A 31 10.88 -33.43 1.61
C LYS A 31 9.95 -32.67 0.66
N ARG A 32 10.49 -31.81 -0.20
CA ARG A 32 9.78 -31.30 -1.38
C ARG A 32 10.07 -32.23 -2.56
N CYS A 33 9.10 -33.06 -2.93
CA CYS A 33 9.05 -33.72 -4.23
C CYS A 33 8.66 -32.68 -5.28
N VAL A 34 9.54 -32.42 -6.24
CA VAL A 34 9.26 -31.63 -7.46
C VAL A 34 9.10 -32.63 -8.60
N PRO A 35 7.96 -32.70 -9.30
CA PRO A 35 7.88 -33.44 -10.54
C PRO A 35 8.45 -32.59 -11.68
N THR A 36 9.52 -33.09 -12.28
CA THR A 36 10.04 -32.69 -13.58
C THR A 36 8.98 -32.94 -14.66
N VAL A 37 8.59 -31.90 -15.40
CA VAL A 37 7.82 -32.07 -16.65
C VAL A 37 8.68 -31.59 -17.81
N ASN A 38 9.12 -32.56 -18.62
CA ASN A 38 9.82 -32.33 -19.87
C ASN A 38 8.83 -32.01 -21.00
N ARG A 39 9.08 -30.86 -21.65
CA ARG A 39 9.23 -30.62 -23.10
C ARG A 39 8.24 -31.24 -24.12
N MET A 40 7.78 -30.33 -25.00
CA MET A 40 7.55 -30.45 -26.46
C MET A 40 6.19 -30.98 -26.97
N LEU A 41 5.42 -30.17 -27.71
CA LEU A 41 5.41 -30.13 -29.19
C LEU A 41 4.39 -29.12 -29.77
N ALA A 42 4.87 -28.41 -30.81
CA ALA A 42 4.21 -27.92 -32.03
C ALA A 42 2.82 -27.25 -31.98
N THR A 43 2.80 -25.93 -32.20
CA THR A 43 1.65 -25.21 -32.78
C THR A 43 1.68 -25.37 -34.30
N GLN A 44 0.65 -25.98 -34.87
CA GLN A 44 0.42 -26.08 -36.31
C GLN A 44 -0.64 -25.03 -36.69
N GLU A 45 -0.22 -23.98 -37.38
CA GLU A 45 -1.12 -22.94 -37.91
C GLU A 45 -1.85 -23.49 -39.14
N TYR A 46 -3.18 -23.56 -39.07
CA TYR A 46 -4.02 -23.84 -40.24
C TYR A 46 -4.54 -22.51 -40.79
N PHE A 47 -3.99 -22.09 -41.93
CA PHE A 47 -4.49 -20.95 -42.71
C PHE A 47 -5.39 -21.49 -43.83
N THR A 48 -6.69 -21.24 -43.75
CA THR A 48 -7.63 -21.51 -44.85
C THR A 48 -7.67 -20.31 -45.79
N THR A 49 -7.14 -20.47 -47.00
CA THR A 49 -7.24 -19.48 -48.07
C THR A 49 -8.59 -19.61 -48.77
N PHE A 50 -9.41 -18.56 -48.71
CA PHE A 50 -10.62 -18.44 -49.54
C PHE A 50 -10.29 -17.62 -50.80
N SER A 51 -10.44 -18.25 -51.96
CA SER A 51 -10.25 -17.62 -53.27
C SER A 51 -11.49 -16.80 -53.64
N ALA A 52 -11.40 -15.48 -53.59
CA ALA A 52 -12.44 -14.58 -54.10
C ALA A 52 -12.25 -14.37 -55.62
N GLY A 53 -13.15 -14.95 -56.42
CA GLY A 53 -13.21 -14.74 -57.86
C GLY A 53 -13.83 -13.37 -58.20
N SER A 54 -13.13 -12.61 -59.04
CA SER A 54 -13.62 -11.36 -59.64
C SER A 54 -14.73 -11.61 -60.66
N ARG A 55 -15.85 -10.90 -60.54
CA ARG A 55 -16.75 -10.61 -61.67
C ARG A 55 -16.82 -9.10 -61.84
N HIS A 56 -16.43 -8.68 -63.04
CA HIS A 56 -16.35 -7.30 -63.49
C HIS A 56 -17.70 -6.92 -64.12
N TRP A 57 -18.30 -5.81 -63.68
CA TRP A 57 -19.41 -5.15 -64.36
C TRP A 57 -19.06 -3.68 -64.56
N TYR A 58 -19.25 -3.22 -65.80
CA TYR A 58 -19.09 -1.84 -66.26
C TYR A 58 -20.19 -0.93 -65.71
N GLY A 59 -19.87 0.33 -65.41
CA GLY A 59 -20.85 1.41 -65.35
C GLY A 59 -20.50 2.55 -64.39
N ASP A 60 -20.00 3.64 -64.97
CA ASP A 60 -20.14 5.04 -64.57
C ASP A 60 -19.51 5.56 -63.26
N SER A 61 -18.38 6.25 -63.48
CA SER A 61 -18.01 7.58 -62.98
C SER A 61 -18.66 8.08 -61.68
N GLU A 62 -17.97 7.88 -60.56
CA GLU A 62 -17.91 8.83 -59.45
C GLU A 62 -16.60 8.64 -58.69
N THR A 63 -15.89 9.74 -58.43
CA THR A 63 -14.64 9.77 -57.65
C THR A 63 -14.93 9.43 -56.20
N ILE A 64 -14.82 8.15 -55.82
CA ILE A 64 -14.83 7.72 -54.42
C ILE A 64 -13.41 7.92 -53.86
N SER A 65 -13.22 8.99 -53.10
CA SER A 65 -12.06 9.13 -52.22
C SER A 65 -12.09 8.03 -51.17
N ILE A 66 -11.28 6.99 -51.37
CA ILE A 66 -11.10 5.89 -50.41
C ILE A 66 -10.39 6.45 -49.18
N LEU A 67 -11.16 6.78 -48.15
CA LEU A 67 -10.64 6.99 -46.80
C LEU A 67 -10.09 5.65 -46.30
N SER A 68 -8.77 5.49 -46.43
CA SER A 68 -8.05 4.41 -45.75
C SER A 68 -8.10 4.70 -44.25
N SER A 69 -9.14 4.21 -43.58
CA SER A 69 -9.15 4.12 -42.12
C SER A 69 -8.11 3.08 -41.74
N LYS A 70 -6.95 3.55 -41.29
CA LYS A 70 -5.98 2.74 -40.55
C LYS A 70 -6.58 2.42 -39.19
N HIS A 71 -7.61 1.58 -39.15
CA HIS A 71 -7.96 0.91 -37.91
C HIS A 71 -6.84 -0.06 -37.61
N SER A 72 -5.90 0.39 -36.78
CA SER A 72 -5.09 -0.51 -35.97
C SER A 72 -6.05 -1.51 -35.33
N PRO A 73 -5.82 -2.83 -35.47
CA PRO A 73 -6.66 -3.78 -34.76
C PRO A 73 -6.52 -3.45 -33.28
N SER A 74 -7.61 -2.99 -32.68
CA SER A 74 -7.71 -2.80 -31.25
C SER A 74 -7.19 -4.08 -30.63
N SER A 75 -6.09 -4.01 -29.90
CA SER A 75 -5.64 -5.09 -29.04
C SER A 75 -6.88 -5.55 -28.30
N GLN A 76 -7.32 -6.79 -28.55
CA GLN A 76 -8.40 -7.39 -27.78
C GLN A 76 -7.98 -7.25 -26.32
N GLN A 77 -8.58 -6.29 -25.60
CA GLN A 77 -8.36 -6.13 -24.19
C GLN A 77 -8.80 -7.45 -23.57
N ARG A 78 -7.83 -8.23 -23.11
CA ARG A 78 -8.10 -9.41 -22.30
C ARG A 78 -8.85 -8.90 -21.06
N ARG A 79 -10.17 -9.07 -21.06
CA ARG A 79 -11.06 -8.79 -19.93
C ARG A 79 -10.87 -9.86 -18.85
N ASN A 80 -9.66 -9.94 -18.31
CA ASN A 80 -9.32 -10.87 -17.24
C ASN A 80 -8.61 -10.10 -16.13
N MET A 81 -9.22 -9.01 -15.66
CA MET A 81 -8.90 -8.49 -14.33
C MET A 81 -9.68 -9.33 -13.31
N PHE A 82 -8.95 -10.06 -12.46
CA PHE A 82 -9.53 -10.85 -11.39
C PHE A 82 -9.01 -10.30 -10.06
N ILE A 83 -9.91 -9.70 -9.29
CA ILE A 83 -9.58 -9.09 -8.01
C ILE A 83 -9.66 -10.16 -6.92
N GLN A 84 -8.54 -10.42 -6.25
CA GLN A 84 -8.49 -11.29 -5.09
C GLN A 84 -8.75 -10.48 -3.81
N THR A 85 -9.31 -11.12 -2.78
CA THR A 85 -9.45 -10.51 -1.46
C THR A 85 -8.60 -11.25 -0.44
N GLN A 86 -7.95 -10.51 0.45
CA GLN A 86 -7.23 -11.04 1.60
C GLN A 86 -7.75 -10.39 2.88
N ASP A 87 -7.95 -11.21 3.91
CA ASP A 87 -8.32 -10.73 5.23
C ASP A 87 -7.14 -10.01 5.87
N THR A 88 -7.43 -8.96 6.63
CA THR A 88 -6.42 -8.25 7.42
C THR A 88 -6.61 -8.58 8.91
N PRO A 89 -5.61 -8.32 9.77
CA PRO A 89 -5.79 -8.45 11.22
C PRO A 89 -6.91 -7.56 11.80
N ASN A 90 -7.36 -6.54 11.04
CA ASN A 90 -8.48 -5.70 11.40
C ASN A 90 -9.78 -6.20 10.74
N PRO A 91 -10.81 -6.64 11.49
CA PRO A 91 -12.06 -7.17 10.91
C PRO A 91 -12.85 -6.11 10.12
N ASN A 92 -12.60 -4.83 10.39
CA ASN A 92 -13.22 -3.71 9.68
C ASN A 92 -12.46 -3.32 8.41
N SER A 93 -11.34 -3.97 8.09
CA SER A 93 -10.55 -3.69 6.89
C SER A 93 -10.36 -4.94 6.03
N LEU A 94 -10.50 -4.80 4.72
CA LEU A 94 -10.29 -5.87 3.76
C LEU A 94 -9.34 -5.41 2.64
N LYS A 95 -8.40 -6.28 2.27
CA LYS A 95 -7.41 -6.04 1.23
C LYS A 95 -7.91 -6.61 -0.11
N PHE A 96 -7.83 -5.80 -1.17
CA PHE A 96 -8.23 -6.12 -2.53
C PHE A 96 -7.00 -6.06 -3.44
N ILE A 97 -6.72 -7.16 -4.15
CA ILE A 97 -5.53 -7.31 -5.00
C ILE A 97 -6.00 -7.47 -6.44
N PRO A 98 -5.99 -6.40 -7.25
CA PRO A 98 -6.49 -6.43 -8.63
C PRO A 98 -5.59 -7.22 -9.60
N GLY A 99 -4.39 -7.62 -9.17
CA GLY A 99 -3.42 -8.33 -10.01
C GLY A 99 -2.63 -7.43 -10.95
N VAL A 100 -2.78 -6.11 -10.80
CA VAL A 100 -2.01 -5.08 -11.49
C VAL A 100 -1.41 -4.12 -10.45
N PRO A 101 -0.26 -3.49 -10.74
CA PRO A 101 0.28 -2.44 -9.88
C PRO A 101 -0.73 -1.31 -9.68
N VAL A 102 -0.90 -0.86 -8.44
CA VAL A 102 -1.78 0.25 -8.06
C VAL A 102 -0.95 1.53 -8.00
N LEU A 103 -0.07 1.68 -7.01
CA LEU A 103 0.86 2.82 -6.95
C LEU A 103 2.27 2.50 -7.43
N GLY A 104 2.59 1.21 -7.60
CA GLY A 104 3.96 0.78 -7.90
C GLY A 104 4.82 0.61 -6.66
N GLU A 105 6.04 0.11 -6.85
CA GLU A 105 6.94 -0.27 -5.75
C GLU A 105 7.29 0.92 -4.85
N GLY A 106 7.31 0.69 -3.53
CA GLY A 106 7.67 1.67 -2.50
C GLY A 106 6.67 2.79 -2.26
N CYS A 107 5.62 2.90 -3.09
CA CYS A 107 4.63 3.97 -2.99
C CYS A 107 3.36 3.49 -2.27
N THR A 108 2.98 4.21 -1.21
CA THR A 108 1.71 4.05 -0.52
C THR A 108 0.98 5.37 -0.41
N LYS A 109 -0.35 5.32 -0.32
CA LYS A 109 -1.15 6.51 -0.05
C LYS A 109 -2.35 6.19 0.84
N ASP A 110 -2.46 6.93 1.93
CA ASP A 110 -3.59 6.91 2.84
C ASP A 110 -4.65 7.94 2.46
N PHE A 111 -5.91 7.51 2.57
CA PHE A 111 -7.09 8.36 2.43
C PHE A 111 -8.00 8.11 3.63
N PRO A 112 -7.79 8.83 4.76
CA PRO A 112 -8.61 8.64 5.96
C PRO A 112 -10.02 9.21 5.79
N SER A 113 -10.23 10.16 4.87
CA SER A 113 -11.54 10.73 4.58
C SER A 113 -11.76 10.97 3.08
N ALA A 114 -13.02 11.14 2.69
CA ALA A 114 -13.40 11.50 1.32
C ALA A 114 -12.80 12.83 0.85
N LYS A 115 -12.42 13.74 1.77
CA LYS A 115 -11.76 15.01 1.43
C LYS A 115 -10.35 14.78 0.89
N ASP A 116 -9.64 13.78 1.41
CA ASP A 116 -8.25 13.47 1.06
C ASP A 116 -8.15 12.77 -0.30
N ALA A 117 -9.26 12.20 -0.78
CA ALA A 117 -9.36 11.54 -2.08
C ALA A 117 -9.24 12.50 -3.28
N TYR A 118 -9.08 13.81 -3.08
CA TYR A 118 -9.03 14.80 -4.16
C TYR A 118 -8.00 14.48 -5.25
N CYS A 119 -6.89 13.84 -4.87
CA CYS A 119 -5.78 13.48 -5.74
C CYS A 119 -5.94 12.14 -6.48
N SER A 120 -6.99 11.35 -6.22
CA SER A 120 -7.26 10.09 -6.90
C SER A 120 -8.72 9.95 -7.33
N SER A 121 -8.96 9.75 -8.62
CA SER A 121 -10.28 9.44 -9.17
C SER A 121 -10.83 8.11 -8.65
N LEU A 122 -9.99 7.07 -8.57
CA LEU A 122 -10.36 5.78 -7.98
C LEU A 122 -10.80 5.92 -6.52
N ALA A 123 -10.04 6.66 -5.69
CA ALA A 123 -10.41 6.87 -4.29
C ALA A 123 -11.76 7.60 -4.17
N LYS A 124 -12.00 8.63 -4.99
CA LYS A 124 -13.30 9.33 -5.04
C LYS A 124 -14.46 8.40 -5.37
N MET A 125 -14.27 7.50 -6.34
CA MET A 125 -15.30 6.56 -6.75
C MET A 125 -15.60 5.56 -5.62
N LEU A 126 -14.57 5.03 -4.97
CA LEU A 126 -14.72 4.12 -3.83
C LEU A 126 -15.39 4.78 -2.62
N PHE A 127 -15.12 6.05 -2.33
CA PHE A 127 -15.81 6.79 -1.26
C PHE A 127 -17.29 7.09 -1.55
N ARG A 128 -17.77 6.93 -2.79
CA ARG A 128 -19.20 7.04 -3.10
C ARG A 128 -19.99 5.81 -2.69
N ILE A 129 -19.32 4.69 -2.45
CA ILE A 129 -19.93 3.46 -1.99
C ILE A 129 -20.32 3.64 -0.52
N GLU A 130 -21.60 3.43 -0.23
CA GLU A 130 -22.14 3.58 1.13
C GLU A 130 -21.49 2.54 2.06
N GLY A 131 -21.00 3.00 3.21
CA GLY A 131 -20.34 2.15 4.20
C GLY A 131 -18.80 2.10 4.08
N VAL A 132 -18.19 2.80 3.13
CA VAL A 132 -16.72 2.99 3.07
C VAL A 132 -16.28 4.15 3.96
N LYS A 133 -15.35 3.90 4.88
CA LYS A 133 -14.80 4.88 5.83
C LYS A 133 -13.48 5.48 5.41
N ALA A 134 -12.56 4.62 4.99
CA ALA A 134 -11.20 4.98 4.67
C ALA A 134 -10.66 4.02 3.60
N ILE A 135 -9.70 4.51 2.83
CA ILE A 135 -9.08 3.78 1.73
C ILE A 135 -7.57 3.93 1.86
N PHE A 136 -6.85 2.86 1.57
CA PHE A 136 -5.40 2.87 1.52
C PHE A 136 -4.93 2.17 0.25
N PHE A 137 -4.06 2.83 -0.51
CA PHE A 137 -3.42 2.26 -1.66
C PHE A 137 -2.02 1.80 -1.31
N GLY A 138 -1.76 0.53 -1.56
CA GLY A 138 -0.43 -0.06 -1.53
C GLY A 138 0.19 -0.16 -2.92
N PRO A 139 1.34 -0.84 -3.03
CA PRO A 139 2.03 -1.05 -4.29
C PRO A 139 1.18 -1.78 -5.35
N ASP A 140 0.52 -2.87 -4.95
CA ASP A 140 -0.27 -3.77 -5.81
C ASP A 140 -1.64 -4.11 -5.22
N PHE A 141 -2.06 -3.40 -4.17
CA PHE A 141 -3.31 -3.67 -3.46
C PHE A 141 -4.03 -2.40 -3.01
N ILE A 142 -5.31 -2.55 -2.72
CA ILE A 142 -6.20 -1.53 -2.17
C ILE A 142 -6.80 -2.08 -0.90
N THR A 143 -6.61 -1.42 0.23
CA THR A 143 -7.31 -1.76 1.47
C THR A 143 -8.48 -0.81 1.67
N VAL A 144 -9.65 -1.37 1.93
CA VAL A 144 -10.86 -0.60 2.25
C VAL A 144 -11.23 -0.87 3.69
N THR A 145 -11.55 0.18 4.43
CA THR A 145 -12.05 0.11 5.80
C THR A 145 -13.53 0.49 5.81
N LYS A 146 -14.38 -0.32 6.43
CA LYS A 146 -15.82 -0.04 6.55
C LYS A 146 -16.12 0.96 7.68
N LEU A 147 -17.25 1.65 7.58
CA LEU A 147 -17.71 2.68 8.54
C LEU A 147 -17.98 2.09 9.91
N ASP A 148 -18.84 1.09 9.95
CA ASP A 148 -19.37 0.49 11.17
C ASP A 148 -19.31 -1.04 11.10
N GLU A 149 -19.40 -1.69 12.25
CA GLU A 149 -19.37 -3.15 12.36
C GLU A 149 -20.60 -3.81 11.73
N ASP A 150 -21.74 -3.11 11.72
CA ASP A 150 -23.02 -3.55 11.16
C ASP A 150 -23.02 -3.65 9.64
N VAL A 151 -22.06 -2.99 8.96
CA VAL A 151 -21.94 -3.06 7.51
C VAL A 151 -21.32 -4.41 7.11
N GLU A 152 -22.06 -5.20 6.32
CA GLU A 152 -21.60 -6.51 5.86
C GLU A 152 -20.74 -6.39 4.58
N TRP A 153 -19.60 -7.08 4.59
CA TRP A 153 -18.72 -7.20 3.40
C TRP A 153 -19.41 -7.81 2.18
N LYS A 154 -20.49 -8.57 2.36
CA LYS A 154 -21.25 -9.17 1.25
C LYS A 154 -21.93 -8.13 0.36
N LEU A 155 -22.27 -6.96 0.92
CA LEU A 155 -22.89 -5.85 0.20
C LEU A 155 -21.81 -4.94 -0.42
N LEU A 156 -20.72 -4.70 0.32
CA LEU A 156 -19.61 -3.86 -0.14
C LEU A 156 -18.78 -4.50 -1.26
N LYS A 157 -18.52 -5.82 -1.20
CA LYS A 157 -17.64 -6.51 -2.15
C LYS A 157 -18.07 -6.32 -3.61
N PRO A 158 -19.34 -6.58 -4.01
CA PRO A 158 -19.78 -6.37 -5.38
C PRO A 158 -19.56 -4.93 -5.89
N GLU A 159 -19.87 -3.92 -5.07
CA GLU A 159 -19.72 -2.51 -5.46
C GLU A 159 -18.25 -2.10 -5.60
N ILE A 160 -17.40 -2.55 -4.67
CA ILE A 160 -15.96 -2.29 -4.71
C ILE A 160 -15.33 -2.96 -5.94
N PHE A 161 -15.69 -4.22 -6.21
CA PHE A 161 -15.19 -4.92 -7.39
C PHE A 161 -15.60 -4.23 -8.69
N ALA A 162 -16.88 -3.84 -8.81
CA ALA A 162 -17.37 -3.13 -9.99
C ALA A 162 -16.60 -1.81 -10.21
N THR A 163 -16.40 -1.04 -9.14
CA THR A 163 -15.69 0.25 -9.17
C THR A 163 -14.22 0.09 -9.59
N ILE A 164 -13.51 -0.89 -9.01
CA ILE A 164 -12.11 -1.15 -9.35
C ILE A 164 -11.99 -1.62 -10.81
N MET A 165 -12.84 -2.57 -11.22
CA MET A 165 -12.81 -3.09 -12.60
C MET A 165 -13.12 -2.01 -13.63
N ASP A 166 -14.14 -1.18 -13.40
CA ASP A 166 -14.50 -0.07 -14.30
C ASP A 166 -13.37 0.96 -14.39
N PHE A 167 -12.78 1.32 -13.24
CA PHE A 167 -11.66 2.24 -13.19
C PHE A 167 -10.46 1.74 -14.02
N PHE A 168 -10.00 0.51 -13.80
CA PHE A 168 -8.86 -0.01 -14.55
C PHE A 168 -9.19 -0.29 -16.03
N ALA A 169 -10.45 -0.59 -16.36
CA ALA A 169 -10.89 -0.70 -17.75
C ALA A 169 -10.86 0.66 -18.48
N SER A 170 -11.11 1.77 -17.76
CA SER A 170 -11.07 3.12 -18.31
C SER A 170 -9.65 3.60 -18.67
N GLY A 171 -8.61 3.01 -18.07
CA GLY A 171 -7.22 3.41 -18.28
C GLY A 171 -6.87 4.80 -17.73
N LEU A 172 -7.69 5.36 -16.84
CA LEU A 172 -7.42 6.63 -16.17
C LEU A 172 -6.22 6.52 -15.20
N PRO A 173 -5.46 7.61 -15.00
CA PRO A 173 -4.39 7.62 -14.01
C PRO A 173 -4.95 7.48 -12.59
N ILE A 174 -4.30 6.66 -11.76
CA ILE A 174 -4.72 6.40 -10.37
C ILE A 174 -4.53 7.63 -9.49
N MET A 175 -3.45 8.38 -9.73
CA MET A 175 -3.15 9.63 -9.03
C MET A 175 -2.91 10.76 -10.03
N ASN A 176 -3.31 11.97 -9.67
CA ASN A 176 -2.87 13.18 -10.36
C ASN A 176 -1.42 13.48 -9.94
N GLU A 177 -0.56 13.92 -10.86
CA GLU A 177 0.93 14.03 -10.73
C GLU A 177 1.48 14.89 -9.57
N THR A 178 0.64 15.35 -8.63
CA THR A 178 1.04 16.12 -7.44
C THR A 178 1.51 15.25 -6.28
N SER A 179 1.49 13.93 -6.39
CA SER A 179 1.98 13.02 -5.35
C SER A 179 3.49 12.84 -5.46
N GLN A 180 4.24 13.68 -4.76
CA GLN A 180 5.66 13.44 -4.53
C GLN A 180 5.83 12.12 -3.77
N PRO A 181 6.73 11.22 -4.20
CA PRO A 181 7.18 10.12 -3.36
C PRO A 181 7.77 10.72 -2.07
N ALA A 182 7.67 10.00 -0.95
CA ALA A 182 8.21 10.45 0.33
C ALA A 182 9.69 10.85 0.18
N THR A 183 9.94 12.16 0.09
CA THR A 183 11.29 12.74 -0.09
C THR A 183 12.21 12.45 1.08
N ASP A 184 11.64 12.02 2.20
CA ASP A 184 12.30 11.89 3.49
C ASP A 184 13.35 10.77 3.52
N THR A 185 13.36 9.88 2.52
CA THR A 185 14.36 8.78 2.43
C THR A 185 15.28 8.90 1.22
N GLN A 186 15.22 10.01 0.46
CA GLN A 186 16.17 10.24 -0.62
C GLN A 186 17.59 10.33 -0.05
N ILE A 187 18.50 9.56 -0.63
CA ILE A 187 19.91 9.55 -0.26
C ILE A 187 20.55 10.81 -0.86
N ASN A 188 21.02 11.71 0.00
CA ASN A 188 21.77 12.89 -0.43
C ASN A 188 23.28 12.60 -0.34
N ALA A 189 24.06 13.19 -1.24
CA ALA A 189 25.51 13.01 -1.25
C ALA A 189 26.21 13.57 0.01
N ASP A 190 25.54 14.48 0.72
CA ASP A 190 26.04 15.11 1.96
C ASP A 190 25.65 14.34 3.23
N ASP A 191 24.90 13.23 3.10
CA ASP A 191 24.53 12.40 4.25
C ASP A 191 25.73 11.60 4.77
N ASP A 192 25.87 11.47 6.08
CA ASP A 192 26.85 10.59 6.72
C ASP A 192 26.71 9.13 6.23
N GLU A 193 27.81 8.38 6.14
CA GLU A 193 27.81 6.97 5.69
C GLU A 193 26.77 6.10 6.43
N ILE A 194 26.60 6.35 7.73
CA ILE A 194 25.61 5.66 8.57
C ILE A 194 24.18 6.03 8.15
N VAL A 195 23.92 7.31 7.84
CA VAL A 195 22.61 7.79 7.38
C VAL A 195 22.26 7.17 6.02
N GLN A 196 23.23 7.11 5.10
CA GLN A 196 23.03 6.46 3.81
C GLN A 196 22.67 4.97 3.98
N MET A 197 23.39 4.27 4.85
CA MET A 197 23.10 2.87 5.19
C MET A 197 21.71 2.69 5.83
N ILE A 198 21.28 3.60 6.71
CA ILE A 198 19.93 3.58 7.29
C ILE A 198 18.88 3.75 6.19
N LYS A 199 19.04 4.74 5.30
CA LYS A 199 18.11 5.01 4.19
C LYS A 199 18.02 3.83 3.23
N GLU A 200 19.14 3.21 2.87
CA GLU A 200 19.16 2.01 2.03
C GLU A 200 18.43 0.83 2.69
N LEU A 201 18.71 0.56 3.97
CA LEU A 201 18.05 -0.53 4.70
C LEU A 201 16.53 -0.29 4.82
N LEU A 202 16.14 0.96 5.07
CA LEU A 202 14.74 1.36 5.11
C LEU A 202 14.06 1.06 3.79
N GLU A 203 14.61 1.53 2.68
CA GLU A 203 13.97 1.40 1.38
C GLU A 203 13.95 -0.05 0.87
N THR A 204 15.05 -0.78 1.05
CA THR A 204 15.21 -2.12 0.45
C THR A 204 14.52 -3.22 1.22
N ARG A 205 14.35 -3.07 2.55
CA ARG A 205 13.94 -4.20 3.41
C ARG A 205 12.85 -3.88 4.40
N ILE A 206 12.91 -2.73 5.06
CA ILE A 206 11.96 -2.43 6.14
C ILE A 206 10.66 -1.85 5.58
N ARG A 207 10.74 -0.88 4.66
CA ARG A 207 9.58 -0.22 4.04
C ARG A 207 8.65 -1.24 3.39
N PRO A 208 9.10 -2.22 2.58
CA PRO A 208 8.20 -3.22 1.99
C PRO A 208 7.39 -3.99 3.03
N THR A 209 8.06 -4.51 4.07
CA THR A 209 7.39 -5.26 5.15
C THR A 209 6.43 -4.38 5.95
N VAL A 210 6.78 -3.13 6.18
CA VAL A 210 5.94 -2.20 6.94
C VAL A 210 4.73 -1.74 6.15
N GLN A 211 4.89 -1.47 4.85
CA GLN A 211 3.80 -1.12 3.95
C GLN A 211 2.83 -2.29 3.75
N GLU A 212 3.31 -3.53 3.75
CA GLU A 212 2.45 -4.73 3.76
C GLU A 212 1.54 -4.78 4.98
N ASP A 213 2.06 -4.41 6.14
CA ASP A 213 1.33 -4.31 7.41
C ASP A 213 0.53 -3.00 7.55
N GLY A 214 0.57 -2.11 6.55
CA GLY A 214 -0.15 -0.84 6.57
C GLY A 214 0.52 0.23 7.45
N GLY A 215 1.84 0.26 7.53
CA GLY A 215 2.59 1.41 8.04
C GLY A 215 3.35 2.11 6.93
N ASP A 216 3.87 3.29 7.23
CA ASP A 216 4.89 3.96 6.42
C ASP A 216 6.01 4.49 7.30
N ILE A 217 7.21 4.60 6.75
CA ILE A 217 8.40 5.00 7.51
C ILE A 217 9.09 6.19 6.85
N GLY A 218 9.48 7.15 7.68
CA GLY A 218 10.40 8.22 7.33
C GLY A 218 11.64 8.21 8.23
N PHE A 219 12.69 8.88 7.78
CA PHE A 219 13.90 9.11 8.57
C PHE A 219 14.23 10.60 8.56
N GLU A 220 14.33 11.20 9.74
CA GLU A 220 14.67 12.62 9.87
C GLU A 220 15.52 12.84 11.13
N GLU A 221 16.61 13.59 10.99
CA GLU A 221 17.51 13.98 12.10
C GLU A 221 17.98 12.81 13.01
N GLY A 222 18.24 11.63 12.43
CA GLY A 222 18.68 10.46 13.20
C GLY A 222 17.55 9.68 13.88
N ILE A 223 16.29 10.10 13.69
CA ILE A 223 15.11 9.45 14.27
C ILE A 223 14.29 8.80 13.16
N VAL A 224 13.98 7.52 13.37
CA VAL A 224 13.10 6.75 12.48
C VAL A 224 11.66 6.98 12.93
N LYS A 225 10.87 7.54 12.02
CA LYS A 225 9.46 7.90 12.24
C LYS A 225 8.59 6.83 11.60
N LEU A 226 7.80 6.15 12.43
CA LEU A 226 6.79 5.20 11.97
C LEU A 226 5.42 5.89 11.98
N LYS A 227 4.78 5.95 10.82
CA LYS A 227 3.39 6.39 10.69
C LYS A 227 2.50 5.17 10.47
N MET A 228 1.41 5.07 11.21
CA MET A 228 0.42 4.00 10.99
C MET A 228 -0.55 4.45 9.90
N GLN A 229 -0.85 3.55 8.96
CA GLN A 229 -1.76 3.81 7.85
C GLN A 229 -2.74 2.63 7.66
N GLY A 230 -3.68 2.78 6.73
CA GLY A 230 -4.59 1.72 6.31
C GLY A 230 -5.28 0.99 7.46
N SER A 231 -5.20 -0.35 7.44
CA SER A 231 -5.88 -1.24 8.38
C SER A 231 -5.38 -1.16 9.82
N CYS A 232 -4.16 -0.64 10.04
CA CYS A 232 -3.50 -0.70 11.34
C CYS A 232 -3.59 0.59 12.17
N THR A 233 -4.17 1.65 11.60
CA THR A 233 -4.33 2.97 12.24
C THR A 233 -5.10 2.92 13.58
N ASN A 234 -6.11 2.05 13.70
CA ASN A 234 -6.99 1.99 14.88
C ASN A 234 -6.73 0.80 15.82
N CYS A 235 -5.63 0.09 15.65
CA CYS A 235 -5.35 -1.11 16.44
C CYS A 235 -4.13 -0.91 17.38
N PRO A 236 -4.36 -0.78 18.71
CA PRO A 236 -3.26 -0.51 19.65
C PRO A 236 -2.26 -1.67 19.74
N SER A 237 -2.70 -2.91 19.52
CA SER A 237 -1.81 -4.07 19.49
C SER A 237 -0.93 -4.08 18.24
N SER A 238 -1.45 -3.66 17.08
CA SER A 238 -0.68 -3.57 15.84
C SER A 238 0.40 -2.50 15.93
N ALA A 239 0.09 -1.34 16.51
CA ALA A 239 1.06 -0.25 16.67
C ALA A 239 2.29 -0.67 17.48
N VAL A 240 2.08 -1.33 18.62
CA VAL A 240 3.18 -1.82 19.47
C VAL A 240 3.98 -2.92 18.78
N THR A 241 3.30 -3.86 18.12
CA THR A 241 3.95 -5.00 17.45
C THR A 241 4.82 -4.54 16.30
N LEU A 242 4.29 -3.69 15.42
CA LEU A 242 4.99 -3.18 14.25
C LEU A 242 6.19 -2.32 14.67
N ARG A 243 6.00 -1.41 15.64
CA ARG A 243 7.08 -0.57 16.18
C ARG A 243 8.23 -1.42 16.74
N ASN A 244 7.91 -2.43 17.54
CA ASN A 244 8.92 -3.33 18.11
C ASN A 244 9.61 -4.16 17.03
N GLY A 245 8.86 -4.63 16.02
CA GLY A 245 9.40 -5.34 14.87
C GLY A 245 10.42 -4.51 14.11
N VAL A 246 10.05 -3.28 13.73
CA VAL A 246 10.94 -2.33 13.04
C VAL A 246 12.18 -2.01 13.88
N GLN A 247 12.00 -1.72 15.16
CA GLN A 247 13.11 -1.40 16.06
C GLN A 247 14.10 -2.56 16.21
N ASN A 248 13.59 -3.80 16.32
CA ASN A 248 14.43 -4.99 16.42
C ASN A 248 15.18 -5.25 15.11
N MET A 249 14.51 -5.09 13.97
CA MET A 249 15.15 -5.21 12.65
C MET A 249 16.26 -4.18 12.49
N MET A 250 16.01 -2.91 12.82
CA MET A 250 17.02 -1.87 12.70
C MET A 250 18.22 -2.10 13.60
N ARG A 251 18.01 -2.43 14.88
CA ARG A 251 19.10 -2.73 15.81
C ARG A 251 19.97 -3.92 15.38
N PHE A 252 19.40 -4.86 14.63
CA PHE A 252 20.14 -6.00 14.11
C PHE A 252 21.17 -5.57 13.05
N TYR A 253 20.81 -4.63 12.16
CA TYR A 253 21.72 -4.14 11.12
C TYR A 253 22.58 -2.97 11.58
N ILE A 254 22.02 -2.08 12.42
CA ILE A 254 22.63 -0.80 12.83
C ILE A 254 22.42 -0.63 14.34
N PRO A 255 23.35 -1.11 15.18
CA PRO A 255 23.23 -1.08 16.64
C PRO A 255 23.11 0.33 17.23
N GLU A 256 23.53 1.36 16.48
CA GLU A 256 23.53 2.77 16.89
C GLU A 256 22.13 3.42 16.88
N VAL A 257 21.13 2.78 16.26
CA VAL A 257 19.76 3.29 16.23
C VAL A 257 19.14 3.26 17.63
N LEU A 258 18.94 4.45 18.20
CA LEU A 258 18.45 4.63 19.57
C LEU A 258 16.99 4.15 19.74
N GLY A 259 16.14 4.36 18.73
CA GLY A 259 14.78 3.87 18.72
C GLY A 259 13.92 4.39 17.57
N VAL A 260 12.72 3.81 17.46
CA VAL A 260 11.68 4.20 16.50
C VAL A 260 10.61 5.00 17.25
N VAL A 261 10.20 6.13 16.70
CA VAL A 261 9.13 6.98 17.27
C VAL A 261 7.91 6.89 16.36
N GLN A 262 6.75 6.65 16.95
CA GLN A 262 5.50 6.72 16.21
C GLN A 262 5.08 8.18 16.08
N VAL A 263 4.74 8.60 14.86
CA VAL A 263 4.25 9.95 14.57
C VAL A 263 2.80 9.89 14.13
N GLU A 264 2.03 10.89 14.56
CA GLU A 264 0.64 11.13 14.18
C GLU A 264 0.58 12.35 13.26
N ASP A 265 -0.38 12.36 12.34
CA ASP A 265 -0.53 13.46 11.40
C ASP A 265 -1.06 14.72 12.08
N GLU A 266 -0.87 15.87 11.43
CA GLU A 266 -1.47 17.12 11.88
C GLU A 266 -3.00 17.05 11.94
N THR A 267 -3.64 16.28 11.06
CA THR A 267 -5.08 16.02 11.09
C THR A 267 -5.49 15.29 12.37
N ASP A 268 -4.71 14.31 12.80
CA ASP A 268 -4.99 13.53 14.02
C ASP A 268 -4.86 14.40 15.26
N LYS A 269 -3.82 15.25 15.30
CA LYS A 269 -3.62 16.24 16.37
C LYS A 269 -4.77 17.25 16.44
N ILE A 270 -5.35 17.64 15.29
CA ILE A 270 -6.51 18.53 15.26
C ILE A 270 -7.73 17.81 15.81
N ALA A 271 -8.00 16.58 15.37
CA ALA A 271 -9.11 15.78 15.86
C ALA A 271 -9.05 15.59 17.38
N GLU A 272 -7.88 15.27 17.93
CA GLU A 272 -7.71 15.09 19.38
C GLU A 272 -7.91 16.39 20.17
N LYS A 273 -7.47 17.53 19.63
CA LYS A 273 -7.72 18.86 20.22
C LYS A 273 -9.21 19.20 20.21
N GLU A 274 -9.92 18.89 19.13
CA GLU A 274 -11.36 19.12 19.04
C GLU A 274 -12.14 18.23 20.00
N PHE A 275 -11.74 16.96 20.12
CA PHE A 275 -12.32 16.03 21.07
C PHE A 275 -12.15 16.50 22.52
N LYS A 276 -10.94 16.90 22.92
CA LYS A 276 -10.67 17.45 24.27
C LYS A 276 -11.49 18.72 24.56
N LYS A 277 -11.64 19.61 23.58
CA LYS A 277 -12.52 20.79 23.70
C LYS A 277 -13.99 20.40 23.89
N PHE A 278 -14.44 19.34 23.23
CA PHE A 278 -15.81 18.85 23.37
C PHE A 278 -16.06 18.22 24.74
N GLU A 279 -15.13 17.40 25.25
CA GLU A 279 -15.20 16.84 26.61
C GLU A 279 -15.27 17.94 27.67
N GLN A 280 -14.40 18.96 27.57
CA GLN A 280 -14.43 20.12 28.47
C GLN A 280 -15.78 20.83 28.48
N LYS A 281 -16.39 21.04 27.30
CA LYS A 281 -17.73 21.65 27.20
C LYS A 281 -18.82 20.80 27.85
N ILE A 282 -18.72 19.47 27.73
CA ILE A 282 -19.68 18.56 28.40
C ILE A 282 -19.49 18.62 29.91
N GLU A 283 -18.25 18.61 30.40
CA GLU A 283 -17.94 18.71 31.83
C GLU A 283 -18.36 20.05 32.45
N GLU A 284 -18.26 21.15 31.70
CA GLU A 284 -18.76 22.47 32.10
C GLU A 284 -20.29 22.43 32.17
N LYS A 285 -20.96 21.92 31.13
CA LYS A 285 -22.42 21.83 31.09
C LYS A 285 -23.01 20.91 32.17
N ASN A 286 -22.31 19.84 32.54
CA ASN A 286 -22.72 18.94 33.62
C ASN A 286 -22.45 19.50 35.03
N ARG A 287 -21.60 20.54 35.16
CA ARG A 287 -21.37 21.25 36.42
C ARG A 287 -22.42 22.33 36.71
N ASP A 288 -23.14 22.77 35.68
CA ASP A 288 -24.20 23.78 35.77
C ASP A 288 -25.61 23.18 36.00
N ILE A 289 -25.71 21.86 36.25
CA ILE A 289 -26.93 21.11 36.59
C ILE A 289 -26.82 20.57 38.00
#